data_AF-A0A6I3UV03-F1
#
_entry.id   AF-A0A6I3UV03-F1
#
_cell.length_a   1.000
_cell.length_b   1.000
_cell.length_c   1.000
_cell.angle_alpha   90.00
_cell.angle_beta   90.00
_cell.angle_gamma   90.00
#
_symmetry.space_group_name_H-M   'P 1'
#
loop_
_entity.id
_entity.type
_entity.pdbx_description
1 polymer ?
#
loop_
_entity_poly.entity_id
_entity_poly.type
_entity_poly.pdbx_seq_one_letter_code
_entity_poly.pdbx_strand_id
1 'polypeptide(L)'
;VYTQLVVMKEAIEQDTKEVINRKLELGRLINKLKNPKSRSILRVTYITKMYVDDICDKMEISRTTFYTWRTLALSELNEVWERMELN
;
A
#
# COMPACT_ATOMS: atom_id res chain seq x y z
N VAL A 1 2.72 27.50 27.88
CA VAL A 1 3.66 27.37 26.73
C VAL A 1 4.30 25.98 26.68
N TYR A 2 4.99 25.50 27.72
CA TYR A 2 5.59 24.14 27.73
C TYR A 2 4.58 22.99 27.62
N THR A 3 3.39 23.12 28.22
CA THR A 3 2.34 22.10 28.16
C THR A 3 1.82 21.84 26.75
N GLN A 4 1.68 22.90 25.94
CA GLN A 4 1.25 22.78 24.54
C GLN A 4 2.30 22.06 23.67
N LEU A 5 3.59 22.24 23.97
CA LEU A 5 4.68 21.59 23.26
C LEU A 5 4.70 20.08 23.52
N VAL A 6 4.45 19.67 24.77
CA VAL A 6 4.37 18.26 25.17
C VAL A 6 3.18 17.56 24.51
N VAL A 7 2.00 18.18 24.55
CA VAL A 7 0.79 17.63 23.90
C VAL A 7 1.00 17.51 22.38
N MET A 8 1.62 18.50 21.74
CA MET A 8 1.90 18.45 20.31
C MET A 8 2.88 17.33 19.96
N LYS A 9 3.90 17.10 20.78
CA LYS A 9 4.83 15.98 20.62
C LYS A 9 4.11 14.64 20.71
N GLU A 10 3.27 14.45 21.73
CA GLU A 10 2.50 13.21 21.92
C GLU A 10 1.55 12.93 20.75
N ALA A 11 0.89 13.97 20.23
CA ALA A 11 0.03 13.87 19.05
C ALA A 11 0.84 13.42 17.80
N ILE A 12 2.00 14.02 17.54
CA ILE A 12 2.88 13.64 16.42
C ILE A 12 3.33 12.18 16.56
N GLU A 13 3.69 11.74 17.77
CA GLU A 13 4.09 10.35 18.02
C GLU A 13 2.94 9.38 17.77
N GLN A 14 1.71 9.72 18.18
CA GLN A 14 0.52 8.93 17.93
C GLN A 14 0.22 8.83 16.43
N ASP A 15 0.19 9.95 15.73
CA ASP A 15 -0.06 10.01 14.28
C ASP A 15 0.99 9.19 13.51
N THR A 16 2.25 9.32 13.91
CA THR A 16 3.36 8.57 13.30
C THR A 16 3.17 7.06 13.48
N LYS A 17 2.78 6.61 14.69
CA LYS A 17 2.50 5.19 14.96
C LYS A 17 1.34 4.68 14.10
N GLU A 18 0.28 5.45 13.97
CA GLU A 18 -0.87 5.07 13.16
C GLU A 18 -0.51 4.92 11.68
N VAL A 19 0.24 5.87 11.12
CA VAL A 19 0.70 5.81 9.72
C VAL A 19 1.59 4.58 9.48
N ILE A 20 2.49 4.26 10.42
CA ILE A 20 3.33 3.07 10.35
C ILE A 20 2.47 1.81 10.37
N ASN A 21 1.50 1.71 11.28
CA ASN A 21 0.62 0.55 11.39
C ASN A 21 -0.18 0.32 10.11
N ARG A 22 -0.79 1.37 9.55
CA ARG A 22 -1.52 1.28 8.27
C ARG A 22 -0.63 0.78 7.13
N LYS A 23 0.65 1.23 7.08
CA LYS A 23 1.62 0.75 6.07
C LYS A 23 1.95 -0.74 6.27
N LEU A 24 2.13 -1.18 7.51
CA LEU A 24 2.40 -2.58 7.83
C LEU A 24 1.21 -3.48 7.50
N GLU A 25 0.00 -3.05 7.83
CA GLU A 25 -1.25 -3.73 7.49
C GLU A 25 -1.38 -3.89 5.98
N LEU A 26 -1.20 -2.82 5.21
CA LEU A 26 -1.22 -2.89 3.75
C LEU A 26 -0.21 -3.92 3.21
N GLY A 27 1.01 -3.94 3.75
CA GLY A 27 2.01 -4.95 3.39
C GLY A 27 1.55 -6.38 3.68
N ARG A 28 0.92 -6.60 4.83
CA ARG A 28 0.35 -7.91 5.22
C ARG A 28 -0.80 -8.34 4.32
N LEU A 29 -1.69 -7.42 3.94
CA LEU A 29 -2.80 -7.69 3.02
C LEU A 29 -2.27 -8.11 1.65
N ILE A 30 -1.31 -7.36 1.11
CA ILE A 30 -0.69 -7.68 -0.18
C ILE A 30 -0.06 -9.07 -0.13
N ASN A 31 0.58 -9.46 0.98
CA ASN A 31 1.18 -10.79 1.12
C ASN A 31 0.15 -11.95 1.09
N LYS A 32 -1.13 -11.68 1.39
CA LYS A 32 -2.22 -12.68 1.31
C LYS A 32 -2.73 -12.92 -0.11
N LEU A 33 -2.36 -12.06 -1.08
CA LEU A 33 -2.74 -12.26 -2.48
C LEU A 33 -2.06 -13.49 -3.08
N LYS A 34 -2.85 -14.35 -3.74
CA LYS A 34 -2.35 -15.56 -4.40
C LYS A 34 -1.49 -15.23 -5.63
N ASN A 35 -1.89 -14.22 -6.41
CA ASN A 35 -1.23 -13.88 -7.67
C ASN A 35 0.09 -13.13 -7.43
N PRO A 36 1.26 -13.67 -7.85
CA PRO A 36 2.54 -13.01 -7.68
C PRO A 36 2.67 -11.71 -8.49
N LYS A 37 1.98 -11.57 -9.63
CA LYS A 37 1.99 -10.34 -10.44
C LYS A 37 1.26 -9.22 -9.71
N SER A 38 0.07 -9.50 -9.17
CA SER A 38 -0.71 -8.55 -8.35
C SER A 38 0.06 -8.12 -7.10
N ARG A 39 0.77 -9.06 -6.45
CA ARG A 39 1.67 -8.70 -5.33
C ARG A 39 2.76 -7.74 -5.76
N SER A 40 3.41 -8.02 -6.89
CA SER A 40 4.53 -7.22 -7.38
C SER A 40 4.09 -5.81 -7.74
N ILE A 41 2.99 -5.67 -8.52
CA ILE A 41 2.47 -4.36 -8.96
C ILE A 41 2.04 -3.50 -7.77
N LEU A 42 1.36 -4.06 -6.78
CA LEU A 42 0.93 -3.31 -5.60
C LEU A 42 2.11 -2.93 -4.70
N ARG A 43 3.12 -3.80 -4.55
CA ARG A 43 4.32 -3.50 -3.77
C ARG A 43 5.09 -2.32 -4.36
N VAL A 44 5.40 -2.36 -5.65
CA VAL A 44 6.16 -1.28 -6.29
C VAL A 44 5.37 0.04 -6.28
N THR A 45 4.04 -0.04 -6.44
CA THR A 45 3.16 1.15 -6.50
C THR A 45 2.93 1.78 -5.12
N TYR A 46 2.66 0.98 -4.08
CA TYR A 46 2.14 1.51 -2.81
C TYR A 46 3.09 1.34 -1.62
N ILE A 47 3.96 0.33 -1.63
CA ILE A 47 4.93 0.09 -0.56
C ILE A 47 6.24 0.82 -0.86
N THR A 48 6.80 0.58 -2.04
CA THR A 48 8.01 1.27 -2.53
C THR A 48 7.68 2.66 -3.05
N LYS A 49 6.45 2.90 -3.50
CA LYS A 49 5.99 4.19 -4.06
C LYS A 49 6.83 4.66 -5.25
N MET A 50 7.17 3.74 -6.16
CA MET A 50 7.86 4.08 -7.41
C MET A 50 6.93 4.89 -8.33
N TYR A 51 7.51 5.77 -9.15
CA TYR A 51 6.75 6.48 -10.17
C TYR A 51 6.29 5.51 -11.26
N VAL A 52 5.16 5.84 -11.92
CA VAL A 52 4.59 4.98 -12.96
C VAL A 52 5.58 4.73 -14.08
N ASP A 53 6.31 5.77 -14.50
CA ASP A 53 7.31 5.66 -15.57
C ASP A 53 8.45 4.72 -15.15
N ASP A 54 9.01 4.86 -13.93
CA ASP A 54 10.03 3.94 -13.40
C ASP A 54 9.56 2.48 -13.34
N ILE A 55 8.28 2.26 -13.02
CA ILE A 55 7.69 0.91 -12.98
C ILE A 55 7.57 0.35 -14.39
N CYS A 56 7.10 1.16 -15.34
CA CYS A 56 6.95 0.78 -16.74
C CYS A 56 8.31 0.40 -17.34
N ASP A 57 9.34 1.22 -17.09
CA ASP A 57 10.70 0.96 -17.54
C ASP A 57 11.27 -0.32 -16.92
N LYS A 58 11.14 -0.47 -15.59
CA LYS A 58 11.67 -1.64 -14.87
C LYS A 58 10.98 -2.96 -15.23
N MET A 59 9.69 -2.92 -15.56
CA MET A 59 8.90 -4.11 -15.91
C MET A 59 8.81 -4.32 -17.43
N GLU A 60 9.38 -3.43 -18.24
CA GLU A 60 9.29 -3.44 -19.70
C GLU A 60 7.83 -3.51 -20.19
N ILE A 61 6.94 -2.72 -19.56
CA ILE A 61 5.51 -2.67 -19.89
C ILE A 61 5.06 -1.26 -20.28
N SER A 62 3.99 -1.20 -21.08
CA SER A 62 3.34 0.08 -21.38
C SER A 62 2.59 0.63 -20.17
N ARG A 63 2.38 1.96 -20.14
CA ARG A 63 1.52 2.62 -19.13
C ARG A 63 0.10 2.03 -19.10
N THR A 64 -0.47 1.73 -20.28
CA THR A 64 -1.78 1.09 -20.38
C THR A 64 -1.79 -0.27 -19.67
N THR A 65 -0.79 -1.11 -19.94
CA THR A 65 -0.61 -2.41 -19.30
C THR A 65 -0.47 -2.27 -17.78
N PHE A 66 0.33 -1.30 -17.32
CA PHE A 66 0.47 -0.99 -15.90
C PHE A 66 -0.88 -0.70 -15.24
N TYR A 67 -1.70 0.20 -15.82
CA TYR A 67 -2.99 0.55 -15.25
C TYR A 67 -3.97 -0.62 -15.27
N THR A 68 -4.00 -1.44 -16.34
CA THR A 68 -4.80 -2.66 -16.38
C THR A 68 -4.42 -3.63 -15.26
N TRP A 69 -3.12 -3.89 -15.09
CA TRP A 69 -2.63 -4.80 -14.05
C TRP A 69 -2.88 -4.25 -12.65
N ARG A 70 -2.73 -2.94 -12.45
CA ARG A 70 -3.05 -2.28 -11.19
C ARG A 70 -4.54 -2.44 -10.85
N THR A 71 -5.44 -2.22 -11.80
CA THR A 71 -6.88 -2.38 -11.58
C THR A 71 -7.24 -3.81 -11.21
N LEU A 72 -6.69 -4.80 -11.92
CA LEU A 72 -6.89 -6.21 -11.60
C LEU A 72 -6.36 -6.55 -10.19
N ALA A 73 -5.16 -6.08 -9.85
CA ALA A 73 -4.57 -6.32 -8.54
C ALA A 73 -5.36 -5.66 -7.40
N LEU A 74 -5.94 -4.47 -7.63
CA LEU A 74 -6.81 -3.81 -6.67
C LEU A 74 -8.11 -4.60 -6.46
N SER A 75 -8.70 -5.16 -7.53
CA SER A 75 -9.87 -6.05 -7.42
C SER A 75 -9.55 -7.28 -6.57
N GLU A 76 -8.44 -7.97 -6.86
CA GLU A 76 -8.01 -9.13 -6.07
C GLU A 76 -7.75 -8.78 -4.60
N LEU A 77 -7.19 -7.60 -4.34
CA LEU A 77 -6.94 -7.13 -2.97
C LEU A 77 -8.25 -6.86 -2.23
N ASN A 78 -9.23 -6.26 -2.91
CA ASN A 78 -10.56 -6.02 -2.37
C ASN A 78 -11.28 -7.32 -2.01
N GLU A 79 -11.22 -8.34 -2.88
CA GLU A 79 -11.77 -9.68 -2.58
C GLU A 79 -11.08 -10.35 -1.39
N VAL A 80 -9.78 -10.13 -1.19
CA VAL A 80 -9.08 -10.60 0.01
C VAL A 80 -9.56 -9.84 1.23
N TRP A 81 -9.72 -8.52 1.13
CA TRP A 81 -10.23 -7.67 2.20
C TRP A 81 -11.64 -8.09 2.66
N GLU A 82 -12.59 -8.18 1.74
CA GLU A 82 -13.97 -8.58 2.02
C GLU A 82 -14.05 -9.95 2.69
N ARG A 83 -13.24 -10.92 2.24
CA ARG A 83 -13.16 -12.24 2.88
C ARG A 83 -12.63 -12.20 4.31
N MET A 84 -11.82 -11.20 4.67
CA MET A 84 -11.34 -11.06 6.04
C MET A 84 -12.31 -10.32 6.94
N GLU A 85 -13.12 -9.40 6.41
CA GLU A 85 -14.17 -8.72 7.19
C GLU A 85 -15.36 -9.62 7.51
N LEU A 86 -15.59 -10.66 6.69
CA LEU A 86 -16.65 -11.65 6.90
C LEU A 86 -16.26 -12.82 7.81
N ASN A 87 -15.01 -12.85 8.31
CA ASN A 87 -14.49 -13.86 9.26
C ASN A 87 -14.19 -13.24 10.62
#